data_AF-A0A2N0VH29-F1
#
_entry.id   AF-A0A2N0VH29-F1
#
_cell.length_a   1.000
_cell.length_b   1.000
_cell.length_c   1.000
_cell.angle_alpha   90.00
_cell.angle_beta   90.00
_cell.angle_gamma   90.00
#
_symmetry.space_group_name_H-M   'P 1'
#
loop_
_entity.id
_entity.type
_entity.pdbx_description
1 polymer ?
#
loop_
_entity_poly.entity_id
_entity_poly.type
_entity_poly.pdbx_seq_one_letter_code
_entity_poly.pdbx_strand_id
1 'polypeptide(L)'
;MKGWILKTGLLLFLGFTASGCMVSGGLVIEPEPIIIGDPPRHAEHRAKQSRKHNRSHFRIPLGHMPPRGKCRVWYVDRPPGHQPPAVSCHRIGRRVPPNAVIIRGR
;
A
#
# COMPACT_ATOMS: atom_id res chain seq x y z
N MET A 1 -41.46 60.08 -11.07
CA MET A 1 -41.45 59.02 -10.03
C MET A 1 -41.10 57.62 -10.60
N LYS A 2 -40.03 57.49 -11.40
CA LYS A 2 -39.67 56.21 -12.06
C LYS A 2 -38.19 55.79 -11.89
N GLY A 3 -37.33 56.66 -11.35
CA GLY A 3 -35.89 56.38 -11.18
C GLY A 3 -35.50 55.66 -9.88
N TRP A 4 -36.38 55.61 -8.88
CA TRP A 4 -36.05 54.98 -7.59
C TRP A 4 -36.17 53.44 -7.64
N ILE A 5 -37.09 52.93 -8.44
CA ILE A 5 -37.35 51.48 -8.60
C ILE A 5 -36.16 50.78 -9.30
N LEU A 6 -35.47 51.48 -10.21
CA LEU A 6 -34.30 50.92 -10.90
C LEU A 6 -33.07 50.84 -9.98
N LYS A 7 -32.92 51.81 -9.06
CA LYS A 7 -31.80 51.85 -8.10
C LYS A 7 -31.98 50.85 -6.96
N THR A 8 -33.22 50.66 -6.47
CA THR A 8 -33.51 49.63 -5.45
C THR A 8 -33.43 48.22 -6.03
N GLY A 9 -33.83 48.02 -7.29
CA GLY A 9 -33.68 46.73 -7.99
C GLY A 9 -32.21 46.32 -8.16
N LEU A 10 -31.32 47.25 -8.50
CA LEU A 10 -29.89 46.98 -8.70
C LEU A 10 -29.15 46.64 -7.39
N LEU A 11 -29.53 47.29 -6.27
CA LEU A 11 -28.98 46.99 -4.95
C LEU A 11 -29.44 45.63 -4.40
N LEU A 12 -30.67 45.20 -4.70
CA LEU A 12 -31.16 43.87 -4.33
C LEU A 12 -30.57 42.75 -5.18
N PHE A 13 -30.25 43.00 -6.46
CA PHE A 13 -29.59 42.03 -7.33
C PHE A 13 -28.11 41.78 -6.94
N LEU A 14 -27.39 42.79 -6.48
CA LEU A 14 -25.99 42.66 -6.03
C LEU A 14 -25.84 41.98 -4.65
N GLY A 15 -26.90 41.93 -3.83
CA GLY A 15 -26.86 41.29 -2.52
C GLY A 15 -27.12 39.78 -2.51
N PHE A 16 -27.65 39.22 -3.61
CA PHE A 16 -28.15 37.84 -3.61
C PHE A 16 -27.12 36.79 -4.07
N THR A 17 -25.92 37.20 -4.52
CA THR A 17 -24.88 36.25 -4.98
C THR A 17 -24.04 35.66 -3.84
N ALA A 18 -24.33 35.98 -2.59
CA ALA A 18 -23.60 35.46 -1.42
C ALA A 18 -24.26 34.23 -0.77
N SER A 19 -25.34 33.66 -1.34
CA SER A 19 -25.82 32.34 -0.92
C SER A 19 -25.01 31.24 -1.62
N GLY A 20 -23.71 31.22 -1.33
CA GLY A 20 -22.85 30.11 -1.71
C GLY A 20 -23.35 28.85 -0.99
N CYS A 21 -23.66 27.80 -1.74
CA CYS A 21 -23.88 26.49 -1.14
C CYS A 21 -22.57 26.05 -0.49
N MET A 22 -22.53 25.98 0.85
CA MET A 22 -21.50 25.19 1.53
C MET A 22 -21.70 23.74 1.07
N VAL A 23 -20.87 23.27 0.15
CA VAL A 23 -20.72 21.84 -0.13
C VAL A 23 -20.13 21.24 1.13
N SER A 24 -21.00 20.78 2.02
CA SER A 24 -20.63 19.93 3.14
C SER A 24 -20.18 18.59 2.55
N GLY A 25 -18.91 18.51 2.18
CA GLY A 25 -18.26 17.25 1.86
C GLY A 25 -18.04 16.46 3.14
N GLY A 26 -18.89 15.47 3.39
CA GLY A 26 -18.62 14.45 4.40
C GLY A 26 -17.74 13.37 3.78
N LEU A 27 -16.53 13.18 4.29
CA LEU A 27 -15.73 12.00 3.96
C LEU A 27 -16.31 10.86 4.81
N VAL A 28 -17.17 10.03 4.20
CA VAL A 28 -17.54 8.74 4.80
C VAL A 28 -16.28 7.90 4.72
N ILE A 29 -15.48 7.95 5.79
CA ILE A 29 -14.53 6.88 6.08
C ILE A 29 -15.44 5.70 6.37
N GLU A 30 -15.66 4.85 5.38
CA GLU A 30 -16.15 3.50 5.65
C GLU A 30 -15.13 2.96 6.65
N PRO A 31 -15.51 2.82 7.94
CA PRO A 31 -14.56 2.29 8.88
C PRO A 31 -14.31 0.88 8.34
N GLU A 32 -13.08 0.61 7.91
CA GLU A 32 -12.51 -0.73 7.97
C GLU A 32 -13.08 -1.32 9.26
N PRO A 33 -13.93 -2.36 9.19
CA PRO A 33 -14.71 -2.76 10.35
C PRO A 33 -13.75 -2.89 11.51
N ILE A 34 -13.89 -1.99 12.48
CA ILE A 34 -13.17 -2.11 13.74
C ILE A 34 -13.84 -3.35 14.34
N ILE A 35 -13.27 -4.51 14.06
CA ILE A 35 -13.60 -5.74 14.74
C ILE A 35 -13.34 -5.40 16.21
N ILE A 36 -14.40 -5.11 16.97
CA ILE A 36 -14.31 -4.87 18.41
C ILE A 36 -13.88 -6.18 19.00
N GLY A 37 -12.59 -6.23 19.27
CA GLY A 37 -11.84 -7.44 19.53
C GLY A 37 -10.45 -7.16 18.99
N ASP A 38 -9.55 -6.76 19.88
CA ASP A 38 -8.13 -6.93 19.58
C ASP A 38 -7.98 -8.35 19.03
N PRO A 39 -7.42 -8.54 17.82
CA PRO A 39 -7.07 -9.90 17.41
C PRO A 39 -6.27 -10.46 18.57
N PRO A 40 -6.67 -11.61 19.15
CA PRO A 40 -6.04 -12.09 20.37
C PRO A 40 -4.55 -12.08 20.08
N ARG A 41 -3.74 -11.39 20.88
CA ARG A 41 -2.30 -11.17 20.58
C ARG A 41 -1.63 -12.46 20.08
N HIS A 42 -2.06 -13.61 20.61
CA HIS A 42 -1.69 -14.94 20.17
C HIS A 42 -1.98 -15.30 18.70
N ALA A 43 -3.09 -14.88 18.09
CA ALA A 43 -3.40 -15.12 16.68
C ALA A 43 -2.49 -14.32 15.74
N GLU A 44 -2.22 -13.04 16.03
CA GLU A 44 -1.27 -12.25 15.25
C GLU A 44 0.16 -12.78 15.44
N HIS A 45 0.56 -13.10 16.67
CA HIS A 45 1.84 -13.75 16.94
C HIS A 45 1.96 -15.08 16.20
N ARG A 46 0.93 -15.94 16.19
CA ARG A 46 0.92 -17.20 15.42
C ARG A 46 1.03 -16.98 13.92
N ALA A 47 0.32 -16.01 13.35
CA ALA A 47 0.41 -15.70 11.92
C ALA A 47 1.80 -15.16 11.54
N LYS A 48 2.38 -14.26 12.35
CA LYS A 48 3.75 -13.77 12.18
C LYS A 48 4.78 -14.88 12.38
N GLN A 49 4.59 -15.76 13.34
CA GLN A 49 5.49 -16.87 13.65
C GLN A 49 5.44 -17.96 12.58
N SER A 50 4.26 -18.27 12.03
CA SER A 50 4.08 -19.14 10.86
C SER A 50 4.80 -18.56 9.64
N ARG A 51 4.62 -17.26 9.35
CA ARG A 51 5.37 -16.56 8.30
C ARG A 51 6.89 -16.60 8.53
N LYS A 52 7.34 -16.41 9.78
CA LYS A 52 8.77 -16.48 10.15
C LYS A 52 9.32 -17.90 10.00
N HIS A 53 8.56 -18.91 10.40
CA HIS A 53 8.93 -20.33 10.29
C HIS A 53 9.00 -20.78 8.84
N ASN A 54 8.05 -20.36 8.00
CA ASN A 54 8.09 -20.66 6.56
C ASN A 54 9.31 -19.99 5.89
N ARG A 55 9.64 -18.75 6.29
CA ARG A 55 10.89 -18.07 5.86
C ARG A 55 12.16 -18.76 6.36
N SER A 56 12.13 -19.56 7.43
CA SER A 56 13.32 -20.23 7.98
C SER A 56 13.54 -21.65 7.45
N HIS A 57 12.59 -22.25 6.73
CA HIS A 57 12.67 -23.65 6.30
C HIS A 57 12.74 -23.89 4.78
N PHE A 58 12.85 -22.86 3.93
CA PHE A 58 13.04 -23.11 2.50
C PHE A 58 14.52 -23.39 2.18
N ARG A 59 14.79 -24.52 1.50
CA ARG A 59 16.12 -24.85 0.96
C ARG A 59 16.17 -24.48 -0.52
N ILE A 60 17.25 -23.84 -0.94
CA ILE A 60 17.50 -23.55 -2.36
C ILE A 60 18.04 -24.83 -3.01
N PRO A 61 17.40 -25.38 -4.07
CA PRO A 61 17.90 -26.56 -4.75
C PRO A 61 19.29 -26.34 -5.34
N LEU A 62 20.05 -27.43 -5.50
CA LEU A 62 21.35 -27.40 -6.17
C LEU A 62 21.21 -26.84 -7.59
N GLY A 63 22.23 -26.11 -8.06
CA GLY A 63 22.21 -25.42 -9.35
C GLY A 63 21.36 -24.14 -9.41
N HIS A 64 20.54 -23.84 -8.39
CA HIS A 64 19.68 -22.65 -8.37
C HIS A 64 20.25 -21.49 -7.55
N MET A 65 21.41 -21.70 -6.92
CA MET A 65 22.14 -20.64 -6.24
C MET A 65 22.72 -19.66 -7.27
N PRO A 66 22.61 -18.34 -7.07
CA PRO A 66 23.29 -17.37 -7.92
C PRO A 66 24.80 -17.59 -7.91
N PRO A 67 25.52 -17.26 -9.00
CA PRO A 67 26.97 -17.27 -8.99
C PRO A 67 27.51 -16.18 -8.07
N ARG A 68 28.79 -16.30 -7.68
CA ARG A 68 29.48 -15.35 -6.80
C ARG A 68 29.36 -13.91 -7.34
N GLY A 69 29.05 -12.97 -6.45
CA GLY A 69 28.85 -11.55 -6.79
C GLY A 69 27.47 -11.22 -7.37
N LYS A 70 26.62 -12.21 -7.61
CA LYS A 70 25.21 -12.02 -7.98
C LYS A 70 24.29 -12.28 -6.77
N CYS A 71 23.20 -11.53 -6.75
CA CYS A 71 22.11 -11.65 -5.81
C CYS A 71 20.82 -11.95 -6.58
N ARG A 72 19.87 -12.65 -5.95
CA ARG A 72 18.57 -12.99 -6.56
C ARG A 72 17.47 -12.83 -5.53
N VAL A 73 16.32 -12.29 -5.95
CA VAL A 73 15.10 -12.36 -5.15
C VAL A 73 14.52 -13.76 -5.32
N TRP A 74 14.39 -14.49 -4.22
CA TRP A 74 13.84 -15.84 -4.18
C TRP A 74 12.47 -15.82 -3.53
N TYR A 75 11.45 -16.21 -4.28
CA TYR A 75 10.08 -16.33 -3.80
C TYR A 75 9.85 -17.73 -3.23
N VAL A 76 9.34 -17.84 -2.00
CA VAL A 76 9.18 -19.13 -1.32
C VAL A 76 8.03 -19.97 -1.89
N ASP A 77 7.10 -19.33 -2.60
CA ASP A 77 5.89 -19.90 -3.20
C ASP A 77 6.03 -20.16 -4.71
N ARG A 78 7.21 -19.93 -5.30
CA ARG A 78 7.45 -20.18 -6.74
C ARG A 78 8.33 -21.40 -6.97
N PRO A 79 8.02 -22.21 -8.01
CA PRO A 79 8.91 -23.27 -8.45
C PRO A 79 10.30 -22.74 -8.84
N PRO A 80 11.39 -23.52 -8.68
CA PRO A 80 12.76 -23.07 -8.93
C PRO A 80 13.02 -22.49 -10.33
N GLY A 81 12.39 -23.04 -11.37
CA GLY A 81 12.51 -22.57 -12.75
C GLY A 81 11.73 -21.28 -13.07
N HIS A 82 10.85 -20.83 -12.16
CA HIS A 82 10.03 -19.62 -12.31
C HIS A 82 10.57 -18.44 -11.49
N GLN A 83 11.77 -18.60 -10.94
CA GLN A 83 12.43 -17.58 -10.14
C GLN A 83 13.00 -16.49 -11.06
N PRO A 84 12.99 -15.22 -10.63
CA PRO A 84 13.63 -14.14 -11.39
C PRO A 84 15.12 -14.41 -11.65
N PRO A 85 15.68 -13.84 -12.73
CA PRO A 85 17.10 -13.97 -13.00
C PRO A 85 17.95 -13.36 -11.89
N ALA A 86 19.19 -13.86 -11.76
CA ALA A 86 20.15 -13.29 -10.81
C ALA A 86 20.70 -11.96 -11.36
N VAL A 87 20.83 -10.97 -10.49
CA VAL A 87 21.34 -9.63 -10.81
C VAL A 87 22.64 -9.34 -10.06
N SER A 88 23.36 -8.28 -10.44
CA SER A 88 24.48 -7.80 -9.63
C SER A 88 23.98 -7.43 -8.24
N CYS A 89 24.69 -7.83 -7.18
CA CYS A 89 24.32 -7.45 -5.80
C CYS A 89 24.27 -5.93 -5.60
N HIS A 90 25.00 -5.14 -6.39
CA HIS A 90 24.96 -3.68 -6.32
C HIS A 90 23.67 -3.09 -6.91
N ARG A 91 22.98 -3.84 -7.78
CA ARG A 91 21.74 -3.41 -8.43
C ARG A 91 20.49 -3.97 -7.77
N ILE A 92 20.61 -4.83 -6.75
CA ILE A 92 19.44 -5.42 -6.12
C ILE A 92 18.77 -4.40 -5.20
N GLY A 93 17.46 -4.20 -5.39
CA GLY A 93 16.69 -3.29 -4.58
C GLY A 93 16.61 -3.75 -3.12
N ARG A 94 16.41 -2.80 -2.20
CA ARG A 94 16.23 -3.09 -0.76
C ARG A 94 14.81 -3.48 -0.39
N ARG A 95 13.81 -3.16 -1.23
CA ARG A 95 12.42 -3.54 -1.02
C ARG A 95 12.21 -4.96 -1.51
N VAL A 96 11.96 -5.87 -0.57
CA VAL A 96 11.72 -7.29 -0.85
C VAL A 96 10.27 -7.61 -0.46
N PRO A 97 9.48 -8.26 -1.34
CA PRO A 97 8.12 -8.69 -1.01
C PRO A 97 8.07 -9.60 0.23
N PRO A 98 6.95 -9.65 0.98
CA PRO A 98 6.83 -10.44 2.20
C PRO A 98 7.09 -11.95 2.04
N ASN A 99 6.76 -12.50 0.88
CA ASN A 99 6.95 -13.90 0.48
C ASN A 99 8.28 -14.15 -0.25
N ALA A 100 9.24 -13.22 -0.16
CA ALA A 100 10.52 -13.34 -0.82
C ALA A 100 11.70 -13.04 0.12
N VAL A 101 12.87 -13.51 -0.28
CA VAL A 101 14.15 -13.20 0.36
C VAL A 101 15.19 -12.82 -0.69
N ILE A 102 16.27 -12.17 -0.29
CA ILE A 102 17.45 -12.02 -1.14
C ILE A 102 18.42 -13.14 -0.80
N ILE A 103 18.79 -13.91 -1.82
CA ILE A 103 19.84 -14.92 -1.75
C ILE A 103 21.08 -14.40 -2.46
N ARG A 104 22.26 -14.69 -1.90
CA ARG A 104 23.56 -14.25 -2.42
C ARG A 104 24.40 -15.46 -2.77
N GLY A 105 24.99 -15.45 -3.97
CA GLY A 105 25.97 -16.46 -4.37
C GLY A 105 27.21 -16.38 -3.48
N ARG A 106 27.67 -17.54 -3.01
CA ARG A 106 28.93 -17.67 -2.25
C ARG A 106 30.11 -17.92 -3.18
#